data_AF-A0A949B8U3-F1
#
_entry.id   AF-A0A949B8U3-F1
#
_cell.length_a   1.000
_cell.length_b   1.000
_cell.length_c   1.000
_cell.angle_alpha   90.00
_cell.angle_beta   90.00
_cell.angle_gamma   90.00
#
_symmetry.space_group_name_H-M   'P 1'
#
loop_
_entity.id
_entity.type
_entity.pdbx_description
1 polymer ?
#
loop_
_entity_poly.entity_id
_entity_poly.type
_entity_poly.pdbx_seq_one_letter_code
_entity_poly.pdbx_strand_id
1 'polypeptide(L)'
;QKIEELQVSGVKYLDSELAFRLYETFGFPVELTVEILKENNLSIDMQKFNKFMKEHSIKSKEKTVFDKKIDKNLDLYKQLVNQFEVNFTGYQENKSSSKIMSIIKYSKTDIMAGSSGESAPVLIDRTADGAFTNTLIKGEEGEIILKSTPFYGEKGGEIGDRGLIRIEGTSSVFIVEDCRIPLEGFIIHKGKVREGKFNVNDEVTAEIDIILRKSIARNHTSTHLLHWALRIVFGKEVTQAGSYVADDRFRFDYNIASSGDPESQEKVERIINEKIQKDDIVRIFETTKEYAEEIGAISLFNEKYGKFVRVVEIDNYSRELCGGIHVNRTGEIGVLKILSDSSIGANIRRIEAITGIHAYNYLAGQDKILKEISALLEVESSQVKSKLEDLKIAARKFEEDLNILQVKALKKEILSRFGIDMINSGADAGASASASAGTQIGDEVTVIDFDFTRSEFKLKIDAQTMGLIGDELVNAFNGKNIFLIFGNIISAKPVLILQSSKDLIPKGINCSAIAKDAGKILKGGGGGKPEFAQVGGSDSSMLSKAIDYSKSKVLEILR
;
A
#
# COMPACT_ATOMS: atom_id res chain seq x y z
N GLN A 1 39.05 39.47 -13.82
CA GLN A 1 38.81 40.92 -13.99
C GLN A 1 38.71 41.69 -12.67
N LYS A 2 37.63 41.64 -11.87
CA LYS A 2 37.52 42.50 -10.66
C LYS A 2 38.57 42.18 -9.58
N ILE A 3 38.92 40.90 -9.42
CA ILE A 3 40.00 40.45 -8.51
C ILE A 3 41.35 41.02 -8.94
N GLU A 4 41.66 41.01 -10.24
CA GLU A 4 42.89 41.58 -10.79
C GLU A 4 42.94 43.10 -10.56
N GLU A 5 41.82 43.81 -10.73
CA GLU A 5 41.72 45.25 -10.42
C GLU A 5 41.95 45.54 -8.92
N LEU A 6 41.43 44.70 -8.01
CA LEU A 6 41.64 44.85 -6.56
C LEU A 6 43.10 44.56 -6.16
N GLN A 7 43.72 43.57 -6.78
CA GLN A 7 45.14 43.24 -6.57
C GLN A 7 46.06 44.37 -7.07
N VAL A 8 45.75 44.98 -8.21
CA VAL A 8 46.51 46.12 -8.76
C VAL A 8 46.31 47.39 -7.93
N SER A 9 45.11 47.62 -7.39
CA SER A 9 44.79 48.80 -6.57
C SER A 9 45.17 48.66 -5.09
N GLY A 10 45.63 47.50 -4.64
CA GLY A 10 46.05 47.24 -3.26
C GLY A 10 44.90 47.16 -2.24
N VAL A 11 43.65 47.10 -2.71
CA VAL A 11 42.45 47.07 -1.85
C VAL A 11 42.12 45.63 -1.47
N LYS A 12 42.07 45.34 -0.16
CA LYS A 12 41.84 43.98 0.39
C LYS A 12 40.37 43.56 0.49
N TYR A 13 39.44 44.45 0.17
CA TYR A 13 38.00 44.24 0.35
C TYR A 13 37.25 44.42 -0.97
N LEU A 14 36.38 43.46 -1.30
CA LEU A 14 35.36 43.65 -2.32
C LEU A 14 34.25 44.52 -1.75
N ASP A 15 33.81 45.53 -2.51
CA ASP A 15 32.68 46.36 -2.13
C ASP A 15 31.40 45.52 -1.98
N SER A 16 30.76 45.61 -0.80
CA SER A 16 29.56 44.83 -0.46
C SER A 16 28.37 45.18 -1.36
N GLU A 17 28.31 46.39 -1.93
CA GLU A 17 27.29 46.75 -2.92
C GLU A 17 27.51 46.03 -4.25
N LEU A 18 28.76 45.91 -4.70
CA LEU A 18 29.10 45.13 -5.90
C LEU A 18 28.86 43.63 -5.69
N ALA A 19 29.20 43.10 -4.53
CA ALA A 19 28.88 41.70 -4.19
C ALA A 19 27.37 41.48 -4.09
N PHE A 20 26.63 42.42 -3.51
CA PHE A 20 25.17 42.40 -3.54
C PHE A 20 24.64 42.49 -4.98
N ARG A 21 25.29 43.24 -5.87
CA ARG A 21 24.93 43.28 -7.30
C ARG A 21 25.23 41.97 -8.02
N LEU A 22 26.34 41.30 -7.71
CA LEU A 22 26.64 39.94 -8.19
C LEU A 22 25.54 38.95 -7.73
N TYR A 23 25.10 39.09 -6.49
CA TYR A 23 24.00 38.33 -5.93
C TYR A 23 22.63 38.69 -6.57
N GLU A 24 22.31 39.99 -6.71
CA GLU A 24 20.99 40.49 -7.13
C GLU A 24 20.77 40.44 -8.64
N THR A 25 21.82 40.76 -9.41
CA THR A 25 21.79 40.89 -10.87
C THR A 25 22.19 39.59 -11.54
N PHE A 26 23.16 38.86 -10.98
CA PHE A 26 23.74 37.67 -11.60
C PHE A 26 23.49 36.38 -10.80
N GLY A 27 22.77 36.45 -9.66
CA GLY A 27 22.45 35.27 -8.84
C GLY A 27 23.66 34.58 -8.23
N PHE A 28 24.83 35.24 -8.21
CA PHE A 28 26.08 34.62 -7.80
C PHE A 28 26.10 34.43 -6.27
N PRO A 29 26.23 33.20 -5.73
CA PRO A 29 26.13 32.96 -4.30
C PRO A 29 27.19 33.72 -3.50
N VAL A 30 26.79 34.28 -2.35
CA VAL A 30 27.73 35.01 -1.50
C VAL A 30 28.79 34.09 -0.93
N GLU A 31 28.45 32.83 -0.66
CA GLU A 31 29.38 31.80 -0.17
C GLU A 31 30.49 31.55 -1.19
N LEU A 32 30.13 31.42 -2.47
CA LEU A 32 31.08 31.23 -3.56
C LEU A 32 31.91 32.49 -3.79
N THR A 33 31.30 33.67 -3.66
CA THR A 33 32.01 34.95 -3.68
C THR A 33 33.07 35.02 -2.56
N VAL A 34 32.71 34.60 -1.34
CA VAL A 34 33.61 34.58 -0.18
C VAL A 34 34.73 33.56 -0.38
N GLU A 35 34.43 32.38 -0.94
CA GLU A 35 35.41 31.33 -1.21
C GLU A 35 36.45 31.78 -2.24
N ILE A 36 36.00 32.33 -3.38
CA ILE A 36 36.86 32.87 -4.44
C ILE A 36 37.72 34.04 -3.92
N LEU A 37 37.15 34.93 -3.09
CA LEU A 37 37.91 36.02 -2.48
C LEU A 37 38.99 35.51 -1.53
N LYS A 38 38.68 34.50 -0.70
CA LYS A 38 39.64 33.89 0.23
C LYS A 38 40.83 33.25 -0.49
N GLU A 39 40.59 32.53 -1.59
CA GLU A 39 41.65 31.97 -2.44
C GLU A 39 42.64 33.03 -2.95
N ASN A 40 42.17 34.28 -3.08
CA ASN A 40 42.93 35.41 -3.57
C ASN A 40 43.40 36.38 -2.46
N ASN A 41 43.33 35.98 -1.17
CA ASN A 41 43.66 36.81 -0.01
C ASN A 41 42.84 38.11 0.10
N LEU A 42 41.61 38.10 -0.42
CA LEU A 42 40.63 39.19 -0.34
C LEU A 42 39.48 38.81 0.59
N SER A 43 38.65 39.78 0.97
CA SER A 43 37.48 39.56 1.83
C SER A 43 36.33 40.50 1.50
N ILE A 44 35.18 40.32 2.15
CA ILE A 44 33.99 41.16 2.01
C ILE A 44 33.42 41.48 3.39
N ASP A 45 32.89 42.69 3.58
CA ASP A 45 32.10 43.02 4.77
C ASP A 45 30.71 42.38 4.70
N MET A 46 30.56 41.28 5.44
CA MET A 46 29.32 40.51 5.54
C MET A 46 28.21 41.24 6.30
N GLN A 47 28.54 42.15 7.22
CA GLN A 47 27.51 42.91 7.95
C GLN A 47 26.79 43.87 7.01
N LYS A 48 27.57 44.57 6.17
CA LYS A 48 27.03 45.49 5.16
C LYS A 48 26.27 44.74 4.06
N PHE A 49 26.77 43.58 3.61
CA PHE A 49 26.07 42.71 2.66
C PHE A 49 24.70 42.24 3.20
N ASN A 50 24.66 41.74 4.44
CA ASN A 50 23.42 41.28 5.08
C ASN A 50 22.37 42.38 5.24
N LYS A 51 22.79 43.65 5.33
CA LYS A 51 21.87 44.79 5.36
C LYS A 51 21.14 44.95 4.01
N PHE A 52 21.88 44.90 2.89
CA PHE A 52 21.29 44.97 1.55
C PHE A 52 20.32 43.80 1.29
N MET A 53 20.67 42.61 1.77
CA MET A 53 19.80 41.42 1.71
C MET A 53 18.46 41.61 2.42
N LYS A 54 18.47 42.18 3.63
CA LYS A 54 17.24 42.46 4.39
C LYS A 54 16.35 43.47 3.70
N GLU A 55 16.92 44.57 3.20
CA GLU A 55 16.18 45.61 2.49
C GLU A 55 15.53 45.08 1.20
N HIS A 56 16.20 44.14 0.52
CA HIS A 56 15.69 43.49 -0.68
C HIS A 56 14.56 42.47 -0.38
N SER A 57 14.71 41.64 0.67
CA SER A 57 13.71 40.64 1.07
C SER A 57 12.33 41.24 1.34
N ILE A 58 12.28 42.41 1.97
CA ILE A 58 11.03 43.13 2.27
C ILE A 58 10.27 43.49 0.99
N LYS A 59 10.96 43.92 -0.08
CA LYS A 59 10.35 44.32 -1.35
C LYS A 59 9.78 43.13 -2.16
N SER A 60 10.31 41.92 -1.97
CA SER A 60 9.85 40.74 -2.71
C SER A 60 8.57 40.09 -2.16
N LYS A 61 8.16 40.43 -0.94
CA LYS A 61 7.04 39.79 -0.23
C LYS A 61 5.65 40.37 -0.57
N GLU A 62 5.58 41.48 -1.31
CA GLU A 62 4.30 42.17 -1.59
C GLU A 62 3.41 41.49 -2.66
N LYS A 63 3.81 40.36 -3.27
CA LYS A 63 3.21 39.93 -4.56
C LYS A 63 2.54 38.57 -4.67
N THR A 64 2.39 37.78 -3.60
CA THR A 64 1.80 36.43 -3.77
C THR A 64 0.92 36.04 -2.58
N VAL A 65 -0.37 35.81 -2.85
CA VAL A 65 -1.30 35.12 -1.95
C VAL A 65 -1.96 34.03 -2.79
N PHE A 66 -1.84 32.77 -2.38
CA PHE A 66 -2.46 31.63 -3.04
C PHE A 66 -3.54 31.00 -2.15
N ASP A 67 -4.75 30.86 -2.70
CA ASP A 67 -5.88 30.19 -2.10
C ASP A 67 -5.76 28.65 -2.22
N LYS A 68 -5.70 27.95 -1.08
CA LYS A 68 -6.06 26.52 -0.99
C LYS A 68 -7.00 26.32 0.19
N LYS A 69 -8.11 25.61 -0.09
CA LYS A 69 -9.17 25.10 0.81
C LYS A 69 -9.55 26.03 1.97
N ILE A 70 -10.75 26.60 1.87
CA ILE A 70 -11.38 27.48 2.87
C ILE A 70 -11.27 26.85 4.27
N ASP A 71 -10.25 27.26 5.01
CA ASP A 71 -10.19 27.06 6.45
C ASP A 71 -11.33 27.91 7.05
N LYS A 72 -12.13 27.36 7.97
CA LYS A 72 -13.23 28.12 8.60
C LYS A 72 -12.70 29.34 9.38
N ASN A 73 -11.41 29.32 9.76
CA ASN A 73 -10.72 30.43 10.41
C ASN A 73 -10.03 31.40 9.42
N LEU A 74 -10.21 31.25 8.10
CA LEU A 74 -9.52 32.07 7.09
C LEU A 74 -9.72 33.58 7.29
N ASP A 75 -10.92 34.00 7.68
CA ASP A 75 -11.20 35.42 7.96
C ASP A 75 -10.45 35.92 9.20
N LEU A 76 -10.24 35.06 10.21
CA LEU A 76 -9.40 35.39 11.37
C LEU A 76 -7.94 35.53 10.97
N TYR A 77 -7.42 34.62 10.13
CA TYR A 77 -6.04 34.70 9.66
C TYR A 77 -5.79 35.95 8.81
N LYS A 78 -6.72 36.31 7.92
CA LYS A 78 -6.64 37.55 7.13
C LYS A 78 -6.57 38.81 8.00
N GLN A 79 -7.24 38.82 9.16
CA GLN A 79 -7.15 39.94 10.11
C GLN A 79 -5.77 40.04 10.76
N LEU A 80 -5.06 38.92 10.97
CA LEU A 80 -3.75 38.88 11.63
C LEU A 80 -2.57 39.12 10.69
N VAL A 81 -2.61 38.61 9.45
CA VAL A 81 -1.48 38.68 8.51
C VAL A 81 -1.04 40.13 8.23
N ASN A 82 -1.97 41.08 8.28
CA ASN A 82 -1.66 42.50 8.08
C ASN A 82 -1.10 43.21 9.33
N GLN A 83 -1.09 42.55 10.49
CA GLN A 83 -0.67 43.16 11.76
C GLN A 83 0.78 42.84 12.11
N PHE A 84 1.27 41.65 11.76
CA PHE A 84 2.62 41.21 12.05
C PHE A 84 3.08 40.11 11.10
N GLU A 85 4.41 39.98 10.97
CA GLU A 85 5.07 38.91 10.22
C GLU A 85 5.59 37.85 11.20
N VAL A 86 5.46 36.57 10.83
CA VAL A 86 6.02 35.45 11.60
C VAL A 86 7.40 35.11 11.05
N ASN A 87 8.43 35.22 11.90
CA ASN A 87 9.80 34.88 11.52
C ASN A 87 10.11 33.41 11.74
N PHE A 88 10.26 32.63 10.67
CA PHE A 88 10.65 31.23 10.75
C PHE A 88 12.16 31.08 10.97
N THR A 89 12.59 30.42 12.06
CA THR A 89 14.00 30.16 12.38
C THR A 89 14.38 28.69 12.32
N GLY A 90 13.42 27.82 11.98
CA GLY A 90 13.54 26.36 12.08
C GLY A 90 14.53 25.69 11.12
N TYR A 91 15.12 26.43 10.19
CA TYR A 91 16.23 25.95 9.36
C TYR A 91 17.54 25.87 10.14
N GLN A 92 17.76 26.73 11.13
CA GLN A 92 19.00 26.80 11.91
C GLN A 92 18.79 26.44 13.39
N GLU A 93 17.58 26.63 13.91
CA GLU A 93 17.27 26.51 15.32
C GLU A 93 16.21 25.44 15.58
N ASN A 94 16.44 24.59 16.59
CA ASN A 94 15.42 23.65 17.08
C ASN A 94 14.64 24.20 18.29
N LYS A 95 15.12 25.31 18.85
CA LYS A 95 14.60 25.93 20.06
C LYS A 95 14.85 27.43 20.00
N SER A 96 13.83 28.25 20.26
CA SER A 96 13.98 29.70 20.31
C SER A 96 13.03 30.37 21.30
N SER A 97 13.46 31.52 21.83
CA SER A 97 12.60 32.41 22.62
C SER A 97 11.73 33.22 21.66
N SER A 98 10.47 33.42 22.03
CA SER A 98 9.48 34.12 21.22
C SER A 98 8.40 34.75 22.09
N LYS A 99 7.51 35.51 21.46
CA LYS A 99 6.38 36.16 22.11
C LYS A 99 5.08 35.70 21.47
N ILE A 100 4.06 35.43 22.28
CA ILE A 100 2.72 35.12 21.80
C ILE A 100 2.09 36.39 21.23
N MET A 101 1.80 36.38 19.93
CA MET A 101 1.18 37.51 19.22
C MET A 101 -0.34 37.42 19.23
N SER A 102 -0.89 36.22 19.10
CA SER A 102 -2.34 36.00 19.11
C SER A 102 -2.67 34.56 19.52
N ILE A 103 -3.88 34.37 20.00
CA ILE A 103 -4.43 33.08 20.41
C ILE A 103 -5.84 32.93 19.84
N ILE A 104 -6.09 31.79 19.20
CA ILE A 104 -7.42 31.39 18.72
C ILE A 104 -7.84 30.15 19.51
N LYS A 105 -8.94 30.23 20.25
CA LYS A 105 -9.48 29.09 21.01
C LYS A 105 -10.51 28.36 20.19
N TYR A 106 -10.47 27.03 20.25
CA TYR A 106 -11.49 26.18 19.63
C TYR A 106 -12.72 26.06 20.51
N SER A 107 -13.91 26.20 19.91
CA SER A 107 -15.18 25.86 20.56
C SER A 107 -15.44 24.36 20.45
N LYS A 108 -15.71 23.67 21.57
CA LYS A 108 -16.28 22.32 21.52
C LYS A 108 -17.75 22.45 21.15
N THR A 109 -18.09 22.21 19.89
CA THR A 109 -19.48 21.90 19.51
C THR A 109 -19.69 20.41 19.72
N ASP A 110 -20.50 20.04 20.71
CA ASP A 110 -20.95 18.66 20.92
C ASP A 110 -21.82 18.23 19.73
N ILE A 111 -21.22 17.59 18.72
CA ILE A 111 -22.01 16.79 17.77
C ILE A 111 -22.17 15.40 18.40
N MET A 112 -23.35 15.17 19.00
CA MET A 112 -23.84 13.84 19.32
C MET A 112 -23.98 13.03 18.03
N ALA A 113 -22.95 12.26 17.67
CA ALA A 113 -23.04 11.28 16.59
C ALA A 113 -23.78 10.03 17.09
N GLY A 114 -24.92 9.76 16.47
CA GLY A 114 -25.71 8.56 16.68
C GLY A 114 -24.95 7.27 16.38
N SER A 115 -25.43 6.21 17.01
CA SER A 115 -25.04 4.82 16.88
C SER A 115 -24.78 4.35 15.44
N SER A 116 -23.61 3.75 15.19
CA SER A 116 -23.42 2.36 14.73
C SER A 116 -22.18 2.20 13.83
N GLY A 117 -21.37 1.18 14.14
CA GLY A 117 -20.76 0.29 13.13
C GLY A 117 -19.48 0.71 12.41
N GLU A 118 -18.41 0.01 12.77
CA GLU A 118 -17.23 -0.35 11.95
C GLU A 118 -15.99 0.56 11.90
N SER A 119 -14.89 -0.11 12.21
CA SER A 119 -13.56 0.37 12.54
C SER A 119 -12.74 0.79 11.32
N ALA A 120 -12.38 2.07 11.27
CA ALA A 120 -11.10 2.56 10.78
C ALA A 120 -10.79 3.86 11.55
N PRO A 121 -9.55 4.16 11.95
CA PRO A 121 -9.22 5.46 12.52
C PRO A 121 -9.35 6.50 11.40
N VAL A 122 -10.54 7.09 11.29
CA VAL A 122 -10.79 8.29 10.51
C VAL A 122 -10.00 9.40 11.20
N LEU A 123 -9.11 10.07 10.46
CA LEU A 123 -8.55 11.36 10.86
C LEU A 123 -9.74 12.30 11.07
N ILE A 124 -10.11 12.53 12.33
CA ILE A 124 -11.17 13.47 12.67
C ILE A 124 -10.61 14.84 12.33
N ASP A 125 -11.08 15.41 11.23
CA ASP A 125 -10.94 16.82 10.93
C ASP A 125 -11.73 17.60 12.00
N ARG A 126 -11.04 17.93 13.10
CA ARG A 126 -11.60 18.66 14.26
C ARG A 126 -11.68 20.16 13.95
N THR A 127 -12.36 20.58 12.87
CA THR A 127 -12.60 22.01 12.64
C THR A 127 -13.70 22.52 13.58
N ALA A 128 -13.32 22.80 14.82
CA ALA A 128 -14.08 23.65 15.73
C ALA A 128 -14.08 25.09 15.21
N ASP A 129 -15.18 25.83 15.40
CA ASP A 129 -15.19 27.26 15.11
C ASP A 129 -14.23 27.95 16.10
N GLY A 130 -13.19 28.58 15.57
CA GLY A 130 -12.19 29.31 16.35
C GLY A 130 -12.68 30.71 16.69
N ALA A 131 -12.32 31.21 17.88
CA ALA A 131 -12.53 32.60 18.25
C ALA A 131 -11.27 33.18 18.90
N PHE A 132 -10.98 34.45 18.63
CA PHE A 132 -9.91 35.16 19.33
C PHE A 132 -10.14 35.13 20.83
N THR A 133 -9.09 34.84 21.58
CA THR A 133 -9.08 34.91 23.04
C THR A 133 -7.79 35.55 23.51
N ASN A 134 -7.83 36.14 24.71
CA ASN A 134 -6.61 36.65 25.35
C ASN A 134 -5.84 35.56 26.10
N THR A 135 -6.49 34.42 26.40
CA THR A 135 -5.93 33.38 27.27
C THR A 135 -6.37 31.99 26.84
N LEU A 136 -5.47 31.01 26.98
CA LEU A 136 -5.78 29.58 27.06
C LEU A 136 -5.37 29.02 28.43
N ILE A 137 -6.21 28.19 29.02
CA ILE A 137 -5.93 27.51 30.30
C ILE A 137 -5.87 25.98 30.13
N LYS A 138 -5.35 25.29 31.15
CA LYS A 138 -5.25 23.82 31.21
C LYS A 138 -6.51 23.12 30.66
N GLY A 139 -6.30 22.22 29.71
CA GLY A 139 -7.33 21.40 29.08
C GLY A 139 -8.00 22.04 27.86
N GLU A 140 -7.74 23.31 27.59
CA GLU A 140 -8.26 23.99 26.40
C GLU A 140 -7.39 23.71 25.17
N GLU A 141 -8.04 23.60 24.02
CA GLU A 141 -7.44 23.40 22.70
C GLU A 141 -7.56 24.69 21.89
N GLY A 142 -6.56 24.95 21.04
CA GLY A 142 -6.54 26.15 20.21
C GLY A 142 -5.25 26.28 19.39
N GLU A 143 -5.04 27.49 18.90
CA GLU A 143 -3.91 27.88 18.08
C GLU A 143 -3.15 29.01 18.77
N ILE A 144 -1.83 28.86 18.86
CA ILE A 144 -0.92 29.93 19.30
C ILE A 144 -0.17 30.44 18.09
N ILE A 145 -0.14 31.77 17.92
CA ILE A 145 0.67 32.43 16.90
C ILE A 145 1.82 33.15 17.59
N LEU A 146 3.04 32.84 17.15
CA LEU A 146 4.29 33.35 17.71
C LEU A 146 4.91 34.41 16.79
N LYS A 147 5.68 35.33 17.37
CA LYS A 147 6.45 36.32 16.60
C LYS A 147 7.56 35.66 15.78
N SER A 148 8.27 34.72 16.39
CA SER A 148 9.27 33.85 15.76
C SER A 148 9.03 32.40 16.14
N THR A 149 9.33 31.46 15.25
CA THR A 149 9.12 30.03 15.54
C THR A 149 10.15 29.12 14.88
N PRO A 150 10.66 28.10 15.59
CA PRO A 150 11.47 27.04 14.99
C PRO A 150 10.60 25.97 14.30
N PHE A 151 9.27 26.00 14.47
CA PHE A 151 8.36 24.98 13.92
C PHE A 151 8.12 25.20 12.43
N TYR A 152 8.37 24.17 11.63
CA TYR A 152 8.00 24.10 10.23
C TYR A 152 6.49 23.89 10.12
N GLY A 153 5.83 24.70 9.31
CA GLY A 153 4.41 24.53 9.01
C GLY A 153 4.22 23.68 7.76
N GLU A 154 3.21 22.80 7.75
CA GLU A 154 2.94 21.87 6.66
C GLU A 154 2.92 22.57 5.30
N LYS A 155 3.82 22.16 4.40
CA LYS A 155 3.97 22.70 3.04
C LYS A 155 4.71 21.70 2.14
N GLY A 156 4.45 21.73 0.83
CA GLY A 156 5.19 20.91 -0.14
C GLY A 156 5.01 19.39 0.01
N GLY A 157 4.00 18.96 0.78
CA GLY A 157 3.78 17.56 1.14
C GLY A 157 4.47 17.14 2.45
N GLU A 158 5.35 17.96 3.02
CA GLU A 158 5.96 17.74 4.34
C GLU A 158 4.99 18.14 5.45
N ILE A 159 4.74 17.23 6.40
CA ILE A 159 3.88 17.51 7.57
C ILE A 159 4.50 18.58 8.48
N GLY A 160 3.65 19.28 9.23
CA GLY A 160 4.10 20.26 10.21
C GLY A 160 4.80 19.62 11.41
N ASP A 161 5.67 20.39 12.05
CA ASP A 161 6.34 19.96 13.27
C ASP A 161 5.40 19.81 14.45
N ARG A 162 5.90 19.05 15.42
CA ARG A 162 5.34 18.90 16.76
C ARG A 162 6.36 19.31 17.79
N GLY A 163 5.92 19.55 19.02
CA GLY A 163 6.80 20.01 20.08
C GLY A 163 6.05 20.71 21.19
N LEU A 164 6.75 21.61 21.88
CA LEU A 164 6.25 22.25 23.09
C LEU A 164 6.50 23.75 23.06
N ILE A 165 5.54 24.50 23.61
CA ILE A 165 5.69 25.91 23.94
C ILE A 165 5.57 26.04 25.46
N ARG A 166 6.53 26.71 26.10
CA ARG A 166 6.65 26.82 27.56
C ARG A 166 6.90 28.26 27.98
N ILE A 167 6.45 28.63 29.17
CA ILE A 167 6.83 29.89 29.81
C ILE A 167 7.91 29.57 30.84
N GLU A 168 9.12 30.11 30.66
CA GLU A 168 10.24 29.89 31.58
C GLU A 168 9.88 30.31 33.00
N GLY A 169 10.34 29.52 33.99
CA GLY A 169 10.05 29.77 35.40
C GLY A 169 8.62 29.44 35.86
N THR A 170 7.78 28.84 35.00
CA THR A 170 6.44 28.37 35.36
C THR A 170 6.22 26.91 35.00
N SER A 171 5.10 26.31 35.43
CA SER A 171 4.68 24.98 34.97
C SER A 171 3.81 25.02 33.70
N SER A 172 3.66 26.17 33.04
CA SER A 172 2.86 26.31 31.83
C SER A 172 3.47 25.55 30.65
N VAL A 173 2.71 24.61 30.09
CA VAL A 173 3.12 23.79 28.94
C VAL A 173 1.98 23.66 27.95
N PHE A 174 2.20 24.12 26.73
CA PHE A 174 1.34 23.91 25.57
C PHE A 174 1.98 22.84 24.68
N ILE A 175 1.23 21.80 24.34
CA ILE A 175 1.66 20.75 23.41
C ILE A 175 1.23 21.19 22.02
N VAL A 176 2.20 21.37 21.12
CA VAL A 176 1.96 21.58 19.70
C VAL A 176 1.81 20.22 19.05
N GLU A 177 0.61 19.92 18.56
CA GLU A 177 0.26 18.64 17.92
C GLU A 177 0.37 18.72 16.39
N ASP A 178 0.26 19.92 15.82
CA ASP A 178 0.39 20.19 14.38
C ASP A 178 0.76 21.65 14.11
N CYS A 179 1.48 21.90 13.02
CA CYS A 179 1.84 23.24 12.55
C CYS A 179 1.42 23.44 11.09
N ARG A 180 0.76 24.56 10.81
CA ARG A 180 0.15 24.82 9.49
C ARG A 180 0.54 26.19 8.95
N ILE A 181 0.47 26.32 7.62
CA ILE A 181 0.62 27.58 6.90
C ILE A 181 -0.70 27.89 6.18
N PRO A 182 -1.72 28.44 6.88
CA PRO A 182 -3.00 28.77 6.25
C PRO A 182 -2.90 29.92 5.24
N LEU A 183 -1.95 30.84 5.45
CA LEU A 183 -1.63 31.95 4.56
C LEU A 183 -0.11 32.01 4.37
N GLU A 184 0.35 32.43 3.20
CA GLU A 184 1.78 32.44 2.87
C GLU A 184 2.59 33.25 3.90
N GLY A 185 3.64 32.63 4.45
CA GLY A 185 4.48 33.25 5.49
C GLY A 185 3.86 33.28 6.90
N PHE A 186 2.66 32.73 7.10
CA PHE A 186 1.96 32.78 8.38
C PHE A 186 1.87 31.38 9.00
N ILE A 187 2.68 31.11 10.02
CA ILE A 187 2.74 29.80 10.70
C ILE A 187 1.89 29.83 11.97
N ILE A 188 1.01 28.83 12.10
CA ILE A 188 0.17 28.62 13.29
C ILE A 188 0.52 27.31 14.01
N HIS A 189 0.39 27.29 15.33
CA HIS A 189 0.71 26.14 16.18
C HIS A 189 -0.59 25.61 16.80
N LYS A 190 -1.10 24.50 16.27
CA LYS A 190 -2.34 23.85 16.74
C LYS A 190 -2.00 22.90 17.89
N GLY A 191 -2.78 22.94 18.95
CA GLY A 191 -2.47 22.14 20.12
C GLY A 191 -3.36 22.37 21.33
N LYS A 192 -2.87 21.96 22.50
CA LYS A 192 -3.61 22.05 23.77
C LYS A 192 -2.73 22.41 24.95
N VAL A 193 -3.31 23.11 25.92
CA VAL A 193 -2.62 23.41 27.18
C VAL A 193 -2.64 22.17 28.06
N ARG A 194 -1.47 21.56 28.28
CA ARG A 194 -1.31 20.44 29.21
C ARG A 194 -1.37 20.92 30.65
N GLU A 195 -0.74 22.05 30.93
CA GLU A 195 -0.62 22.62 32.27
C GLU A 195 -0.47 24.14 32.20
N GLY A 196 -0.92 24.83 33.25
CA GLY A 196 -0.80 26.27 33.39
C GLY A 196 -1.77 27.08 32.54
N LYS A 197 -1.33 28.28 32.16
CA LYS A 197 -2.06 29.23 31.32
C LYS A 197 -1.11 29.97 30.40
N PHE A 198 -1.61 30.39 29.25
CA PHE A 198 -0.90 31.18 28.24
C PHE A 198 -1.75 32.39 27.87
N ASN A 199 -1.16 33.57 27.87
CA ASN A 199 -1.80 34.82 27.49
C ASN A 199 -1.13 35.43 26.27
N VAL A 200 -1.89 36.23 25.53
CA VAL A 200 -1.32 37.11 24.51
C VAL A 200 -0.27 38.01 25.16
N ASN A 201 0.87 38.17 24.50
CA ASN A 201 2.08 38.87 24.96
C ASN A 201 3.00 38.13 25.94
N ASP A 202 2.69 36.90 26.36
CA ASP A 202 3.63 36.12 27.17
C ASP A 202 4.92 35.83 26.37
N GLU A 203 6.06 35.94 27.06
CA GLU A 203 7.37 35.46 26.57
C GLU A 203 7.44 33.95 26.77
N VAL A 204 7.77 33.23 25.71
CA VAL A 204 7.74 31.77 25.65
C VAL A 204 8.98 31.21 24.98
N THR A 205 9.34 30.00 25.41
CA THR A 205 10.32 29.15 24.74
C THR A 205 9.57 28.13 23.87
N ALA A 206 9.83 28.14 22.57
CA ALA A 206 9.29 27.21 21.59
C ALA A 206 10.37 26.17 21.25
N GLU A 207 10.05 24.88 21.35
CA GLU A 207 11.00 23.77 21.17
C GLU A 207 10.35 22.63 20.38
N ILE A 208 10.95 22.24 19.26
CA ILE A 208 10.43 21.17 18.39
C ILE A 208 10.79 19.78 18.92
N ASP A 209 10.06 18.77 18.49
CA ASP A 209 10.46 17.37 18.60
C ASP A 209 11.56 17.05 17.57
N ILE A 210 12.79 17.01 18.05
CA ILE A 210 13.98 16.77 17.22
C ILE A 210 13.97 15.38 16.60
N ILE A 211 13.39 14.37 17.27
CA ILE A 211 13.37 12.99 16.75
C ILE A 211 12.44 12.95 15.54
N LEU A 212 11.23 13.49 15.70
CA LEU A 212 10.25 13.62 14.63
C LEU A 212 10.81 14.44 13.45
N ARG A 213 11.38 15.62 13.72
CA ARG A 213 12.00 16.49 12.70
C ARG A 213 13.07 15.75 11.89
N LYS A 214 13.95 15.00 12.55
CA LYS A 214 15.00 14.25 11.86
C LYS A 214 14.41 13.13 11.00
N SER A 215 13.39 12.42 11.47
CA SER A 215 12.73 11.39 10.66
C SER A 215 12.06 11.96 9.41
N ILE A 216 11.37 13.09 9.54
CA ILE A 216 10.81 13.84 8.41
C ILE A 216 11.93 14.25 7.43
N ALA A 217 13.02 14.84 7.93
CA ALA A 217 14.14 15.27 7.09
C ALA A 217 14.79 14.13 6.28
N ARG A 218 14.91 12.93 6.88
CA ARG A 218 15.38 11.72 6.18
C ARG A 218 14.43 11.32 5.07
N ASN A 219 13.15 11.27 5.37
CA ASN A 219 12.12 10.93 4.40
C ASN A 219 12.02 11.97 3.27
N HIS A 220 12.19 13.26 3.58
CA HIS A 220 12.18 14.32 2.57
C HIS A 220 13.39 14.23 1.65
N THR A 221 14.60 14.12 2.21
CA THR A 221 15.80 13.99 1.37
C THR A 221 15.73 12.73 0.51
N SER A 222 15.07 11.68 1.00
CA SER A 222 14.80 10.46 0.26
C SER A 222 13.85 10.64 -0.93
N THR A 223 12.92 11.60 -0.91
CA THR A 223 12.08 11.88 -2.08
C THR A 223 12.91 12.41 -3.25
N HIS A 224 13.91 13.25 -2.98
CA HIS A 224 14.84 13.75 -3.99
C HIS A 224 15.70 12.62 -4.58
N LEU A 225 16.27 11.76 -3.72
CA LEU A 225 17.03 10.59 -4.19
C LEU A 225 16.14 9.64 -5.01
N LEU A 226 14.90 9.44 -4.60
CA LEU A 226 13.94 8.62 -5.32
C LEU A 226 13.60 9.21 -6.68
N HIS A 227 13.31 10.51 -6.75
CA HIS A 227 13.01 11.19 -8.01
C HIS A 227 14.17 11.10 -8.99
N TRP A 228 15.40 11.35 -8.51
CA TRP A 228 16.60 11.16 -9.31
C TRP A 228 16.75 9.71 -9.80
N ALA A 229 16.63 8.71 -8.91
CA ALA A 229 16.79 7.31 -9.26
C ALA A 229 15.72 6.83 -10.26
N LEU A 230 14.48 7.28 -10.12
CA LEU A 230 13.41 7.02 -11.08
C LEU A 230 13.77 7.58 -12.47
N ARG A 231 14.33 8.79 -12.55
CA ARG A 231 14.76 9.40 -13.81
C ARG A 231 15.94 8.66 -14.45
N ILE A 232 16.82 8.07 -13.64
CA ILE A 232 17.92 7.22 -14.13
C ILE A 232 17.41 5.90 -14.70
N VAL A 233 16.42 5.28 -14.05
CA VAL A 233 15.92 3.95 -14.44
C VAL A 233 14.89 4.03 -15.57
N PHE A 234 13.96 4.99 -15.51
CA PHE A 234 12.83 5.10 -16.44
C PHE A 234 12.95 6.24 -17.45
N GLY A 235 13.94 7.12 -17.31
CA GLY A 235 14.19 8.24 -18.21
C GLY A 235 13.79 9.61 -17.65
N LYS A 236 14.31 10.67 -18.27
CA LYS A 236 14.21 12.06 -17.78
C LYS A 236 12.79 12.64 -17.78
N GLU A 237 11.85 12.02 -18.49
CA GLU A 237 10.44 12.43 -18.58
C GLU A 237 9.65 12.14 -17.29
N VAL A 238 10.21 11.34 -16.37
CA VAL A 238 9.59 11.15 -15.06
C VAL A 238 9.55 12.48 -14.32
N THR A 239 8.32 12.85 -13.91
CA THR A 239 8.01 14.06 -13.17
C THR A 239 7.20 13.72 -11.94
N GLN A 240 7.40 14.48 -10.86
CA GLN A 240 6.59 14.38 -9.66
C GLN A 240 5.15 14.85 -9.94
N ALA A 241 4.18 14.01 -9.57
CA ALA A 241 2.75 14.31 -9.60
C ALA A 241 2.21 14.66 -8.19
N GLY A 242 2.90 14.24 -7.13
CA GLY A 242 2.50 14.48 -5.75
C GLY A 242 3.51 13.93 -4.75
N SER A 243 3.53 14.49 -3.55
CA SER A 243 4.40 14.03 -2.46
C SER A 243 3.66 14.13 -1.12
N TYR A 244 4.00 13.24 -0.20
CA TYR A 244 3.63 13.32 1.21
C TYR A 244 4.79 12.78 2.03
N VAL A 245 5.25 13.53 3.03
CA VAL A 245 6.42 13.23 3.84
C VAL A 245 6.04 13.36 5.30
N ALA A 246 6.01 12.24 6.01
CA ALA A 246 5.77 12.16 7.44
C ALA A 246 7.01 11.61 8.17
N ASP A 247 6.93 11.44 9.49
CA ASP A 247 8.00 10.86 10.29
C ASP A 247 8.16 9.35 10.08
N ASP A 248 7.05 8.64 9.89
CA ASP A 248 7.02 7.18 9.78
C ASP A 248 7.24 6.67 8.35
N ARG A 249 6.76 7.41 7.34
CA ARG A 249 6.85 7.07 5.92
C ARG A 249 6.79 8.28 5.00
N PHE A 250 7.06 8.05 3.72
CA PHE A 250 6.72 8.99 2.67
C PHE A 250 6.07 8.30 1.48
N ARG A 251 5.43 9.12 0.65
CA ARG A 251 4.72 8.74 -0.56
C ARG A 251 5.16 9.65 -1.69
N PHE A 252 5.49 9.06 -2.83
CA PHE A 252 5.92 9.78 -4.02
C PHE A 252 5.10 9.33 -5.21
N ASP A 253 4.35 10.27 -5.79
CA ASP A 253 3.54 10.04 -6.98
C ASP A 253 4.30 10.57 -8.19
N TYR A 254 4.42 9.78 -9.25
CA TYR A 254 5.18 10.13 -10.44
C TYR A 254 4.48 9.73 -11.72
N ASN A 255 4.71 10.53 -12.77
CA ASN A 255 4.17 10.27 -14.10
C ASN A 255 5.08 9.32 -14.89
N ILE A 256 4.51 8.27 -15.49
CA ILE A 256 5.22 7.34 -16.37
C ILE A 256 4.25 6.71 -17.40
N ALA A 257 4.67 6.62 -18.68
CA ALA A 257 3.83 6.14 -19.77
C ALA A 257 3.65 4.61 -19.81
N SER A 258 4.55 3.85 -19.20
CA SER A 258 4.48 2.39 -19.10
C SER A 258 4.95 1.91 -17.74
N SER A 259 4.27 0.95 -17.12
CA SER A 259 4.76 0.32 -15.89
C SER A 259 6.09 -0.36 -16.13
N GLY A 260 7.07 -0.10 -15.26
CA GLY A 260 8.33 -0.85 -15.23
C GLY A 260 8.12 -2.31 -14.82
N ASP A 261 9.09 -3.16 -15.16
CA ASP A 261 9.20 -4.53 -14.64
C ASP A 261 9.59 -4.52 -13.15
N PRO A 262 9.19 -5.50 -12.31
CA PRO A 262 9.56 -5.55 -10.90
C PRO A 262 11.07 -5.43 -10.61
N GLU A 263 11.94 -5.90 -11.51
CA GLU A 263 13.40 -5.72 -11.38
C GLU A 263 13.81 -4.23 -11.39
N SER A 264 13.00 -3.38 -12.02
CA SER A 264 13.25 -1.93 -12.08
C SER A 264 13.12 -1.28 -10.71
N GLN A 265 12.17 -1.75 -9.88
CA GLN A 265 11.98 -1.22 -8.53
C GLN A 265 13.15 -1.57 -7.61
N GLU A 266 13.63 -2.82 -7.68
CA GLU A 266 14.82 -3.25 -6.93
C GLU A 266 16.05 -2.43 -7.35
N LYS A 267 16.20 -2.16 -8.64
CA LYS A 267 17.28 -1.31 -9.15
C LYS A 267 17.18 0.13 -8.63
N VAL A 268 15.98 0.71 -8.57
CA VAL A 268 15.75 2.05 -7.99
C VAL A 268 16.16 2.06 -6.51
N GLU A 269 15.64 1.13 -5.71
CA GLU A 269 15.96 1.02 -4.28
C GLU A 269 17.47 0.85 -4.05
N ARG A 270 18.13 0.01 -4.85
CA ARG A 270 19.57 -0.26 -4.75
C ARG A 270 20.41 0.99 -5.02
N ILE A 271 20.16 1.70 -6.13
CA ILE A 271 20.94 2.89 -6.51
C ILE A 271 20.81 3.99 -5.45
N ILE A 272 19.62 4.14 -4.84
CA ILE A 272 19.43 5.10 -3.75
C ILE A 272 20.25 4.70 -2.52
N ASN A 273 20.18 3.44 -2.10
CA ASN A 273 20.94 2.97 -0.93
C ASN A 273 22.46 3.02 -1.16
N GLU A 274 22.94 2.79 -2.38
CA GLU A 274 24.35 3.01 -2.74
C GLU A 274 24.76 4.48 -2.55
N LYS A 275 23.90 5.44 -2.89
CA LYS A 275 24.12 6.87 -2.66
C LYS A 275 24.02 7.29 -1.20
N ILE A 276 23.13 6.65 -0.43
CA ILE A 276 23.06 6.83 1.02
C ILE A 276 24.37 6.37 1.67
N GLN A 277 24.92 5.23 1.26
CA GLN A 277 26.18 4.71 1.82
C GLN A 277 27.42 5.55 1.50
N LYS A 278 27.40 6.31 0.40
CA LYS A 278 28.48 7.27 0.08
C LYS A 278 28.51 8.47 1.00
N ASP A 279 27.43 8.71 1.74
CA ASP A 279 27.29 9.83 2.66
C ASP A 279 27.58 11.17 1.96
N ASP A 280 27.02 11.37 0.78
CA ASP A 280 27.18 12.56 -0.07
C ASP A 280 26.62 13.82 0.62
N ILE A 281 27.21 14.99 0.35
CA ILE A 281 26.79 16.26 0.97
C ILE A 281 25.46 16.73 0.40
N VAL A 282 24.56 17.19 1.28
CA VAL A 282 23.33 17.91 0.93
C VAL A 282 23.57 19.40 1.15
N ARG A 283 23.76 20.14 0.06
CA ARG A 283 23.99 21.59 0.08
C ARG A 283 22.67 22.33 -0.15
N ILE A 284 22.44 23.36 0.66
CA ILE A 284 21.23 24.17 0.60
C ILE A 284 21.64 25.63 0.47
N PHE A 285 21.11 26.32 -0.53
CA PHE A 285 21.41 27.73 -0.78
C PHE A 285 20.23 28.44 -1.45
N GLU A 286 20.18 29.76 -1.32
CA GLU A 286 19.21 30.61 -2.01
C GLU A 286 19.86 31.27 -3.23
N THR A 287 19.13 31.32 -4.34
CA THR A 287 19.61 31.92 -5.59
C THR A 287 18.43 32.42 -6.42
N THR A 288 18.70 33.08 -7.55
CA THR A 288 17.66 33.43 -8.52
C THR A 288 17.10 32.19 -9.22
N LYS A 289 15.83 32.26 -9.63
CA LYS A 289 15.19 31.18 -10.40
C LYS A 289 15.95 30.88 -11.69
N GLU A 290 16.43 31.93 -12.37
CA GLU A 290 17.17 31.81 -13.62
C GLU A 290 18.46 31.02 -13.43
N TYR A 291 19.26 31.34 -12.41
CA TYR A 291 20.49 30.59 -12.14
C TYR A 291 20.21 29.14 -11.70
N ALA A 292 19.14 28.93 -10.92
CA ALA A 292 18.73 27.57 -10.54
C ALA A 292 18.39 26.72 -11.78
N GLU A 293 17.67 27.28 -12.75
CA GLU A 293 17.38 26.63 -14.02
C GLU A 293 18.67 26.37 -14.85
N GLU A 294 19.61 27.32 -14.87
CA GLU A 294 20.91 27.17 -15.57
C GLU A 294 21.76 26.02 -15.01
N ILE A 295 21.80 25.84 -13.68
CA ILE A 295 22.50 24.71 -13.06
C ILE A 295 21.71 23.40 -13.12
N GLY A 296 20.57 23.37 -13.81
CA GLY A 296 19.75 22.18 -14.03
C GLY A 296 18.89 21.78 -12.82
N ALA A 297 18.57 22.73 -11.93
CA ALA A 297 17.65 22.47 -10.83
C ALA A 297 16.22 22.25 -11.37
N ILE A 298 15.58 21.19 -10.89
CA ILE A 298 14.22 20.84 -11.28
C ILE A 298 13.23 21.66 -10.43
N SER A 299 12.29 22.32 -11.10
CA SER A 299 11.15 22.98 -10.47
C SER A 299 9.99 22.00 -10.32
N LEU A 300 9.27 22.03 -9.19
CA LEU A 300 8.07 21.20 -9.02
C LEU A 300 6.92 21.73 -9.88
N PHE A 301 6.24 20.83 -10.58
CA PHE A 301 5.13 21.16 -11.46
C PHE A 301 3.97 21.74 -10.64
N ASN A 302 3.41 22.88 -11.07
CA ASN A 302 2.35 23.68 -10.42
C ASN A 302 2.74 24.60 -9.24
N GLU A 303 4.00 24.75 -8.89
CA GLU A 303 4.42 25.76 -7.92
C GLU A 303 4.78 27.08 -8.61
N LYS A 304 4.26 28.21 -8.09
CA LYS A 304 4.73 29.53 -8.49
C LYS A 304 5.90 29.91 -7.59
N TYR A 305 7.05 30.13 -8.21
CA TYR A 305 8.26 30.56 -7.55
C TYR A 305 8.43 32.07 -7.65
N GLY A 306 8.93 32.69 -6.57
CA GLY A 306 9.39 34.08 -6.60
C GLY A 306 10.69 34.24 -7.40
N LYS A 307 11.21 35.47 -7.46
CA LYS A 307 12.51 35.76 -8.10
C LYS A 307 13.65 34.96 -7.45
N PHE A 308 13.59 34.79 -6.12
CA PHE A 308 14.55 34.01 -5.34
C PHE A 308 13.93 32.68 -4.91
N VAL A 309 14.71 31.62 -5.01
CA VAL A 309 14.32 30.25 -4.75
C VAL A 309 15.36 29.55 -3.89
N ARG A 310 14.90 28.64 -3.03
CA ARG A 310 15.76 27.77 -2.23
C ARG A 310 16.04 26.50 -3.03
N VAL A 311 17.32 26.21 -3.25
CA VAL A 311 17.79 25.04 -3.97
C VAL A 311 18.34 24.04 -2.97
N VAL A 312 17.91 22.79 -3.10
CA VAL A 312 18.50 21.64 -2.41
C VAL A 312 19.27 20.84 -3.44
N GLU A 313 20.58 20.74 -3.21
CA GLU A 313 21.52 20.03 -4.06
C GLU A 313 22.10 18.84 -3.28
N ILE A 314 22.02 17.65 -3.86
CA ILE A 314 22.66 16.45 -3.35
C ILE A 314 23.78 16.10 -4.33
N ASP A 315 25.01 16.43 -3.92
CA ASP A 315 26.22 16.33 -4.74
C ASP A 315 25.97 16.86 -6.18
N ASN A 316 26.31 16.11 -7.22
CA ASN A 316 26.19 16.57 -8.61
C ASN A 316 25.01 15.96 -9.38
N TYR A 317 24.12 15.24 -8.71
CA TYR A 317 23.15 14.37 -9.39
C TYR A 317 21.68 14.71 -9.10
N SER A 318 21.38 15.38 -7.98
CA SER A 318 20.02 15.85 -7.67
C SER A 318 20.05 17.33 -7.30
N ARG A 319 19.24 18.14 -7.98
CA ARG A 319 19.06 19.57 -7.72
C ARG A 319 17.60 19.90 -7.88
N GLU A 320 16.96 20.37 -6.83
CA GLU A 320 15.53 20.68 -6.85
C GLU A 320 15.21 21.94 -6.07
N LEU A 321 14.19 22.68 -6.52
CA LEU A 321 13.63 23.79 -5.75
C LEU A 321 12.79 23.22 -4.62
N CYS A 322 13.24 23.40 -3.37
CA CYS A 322 12.55 22.84 -2.23
C CYS A 322 12.69 23.72 -0.99
N GLY A 323 11.55 23.95 -0.32
CA GLY A 323 11.45 24.71 0.92
C GLY A 323 11.33 23.84 2.17
N GLY A 324 11.60 22.53 2.08
CA GLY A 324 11.47 21.59 3.19
C GLY A 324 12.72 21.48 4.07
N ILE A 325 12.60 20.67 5.12
CA ILE A 325 13.71 20.30 5.99
C ILE A 325 14.43 19.08 5.40
N HIS A 326 15.76 19.15 5.33
CA HIS A 326 16.61 18.09 4.81
C HIS A 326 17.69 17.69 5.81
N VAL A 327 18.27 16.50 5.59
CA VAL A 327 19.50 16.10 6.28
C VAL A 327 20.69 16.86 5.68
N ASN A 328 21.84 16.87 6.38
CA ASN A 328 23.05 17.53 5.87
C ASN A 328 23.89 16.60 4.99
N ARG A 329 23.76 15.28 5.20
CA ARG A 329 24.44 14.26 4.41
C ARG A 329 23.53 13.06 4.16
N THR A 330 23.68 12.39 3.02
CA THR A 330 22.81 11.27 2.65
C THR A 330 22.90 10.10 3.62
N GLY A 331 24.02 9.90 4.31
CA GLY A 331 24.20 8.82 5.28
C GLY A 331 23.30 8.95 6.51
N GLU A 332 22.82 10.15 6.82
CA GLU A 332 21.86 10.38 7.91
C GLU A 332 20.50 9.70 7.67
N ILE A 333 20.18 9.34 6.42
CA ILE A 333 18.97 8.60 6.02
C ILE A 333 19.01 7.16 6.56
N GLY A 334 20.20 6.56 6.65
CA GLY A 334 20.41 5.19 7.10
C GLY A 334 20.13 4.17 5.99
N VAL A 335 18.89 3.70 5.90
CA VAL A 335 18.46 2.78 4.85
C VAL A 335 17.10 3.22 4.34
N LEU A 336 16.88 3.09 3.04
CA LEU A 336 15.58 3.30 2.40
C LEU A 336 15.00 1.96 1.98
N LYS A 337 13.74 1.72 2.35
CA LYS A 337 12.97 0.57 1.89
C LYS A 337 11.71 1.00 1.18
N ILE A 338 11.53 0.56 -0.07
CA ILE A 338 10.28 0.69 -0.81
C ILE A 338 9.33 -0.41 -0.35
N LEU A 339 8.14 -0.01 0.10
CA LEU A 339 7.08 -0.91 0.55
C LEU A 339 6.21 -1.37 -0.60
N SER A 340 5.89 -0.47 -1.52
CA SER A 340 5.04 -0.76 -2.68
C SER A 340 5.26 0.23 -3.81
N ASP A 341 4.97 -0.22 -5.03
CA ASP A 341 4.82 0.61 -6.23
C ASP A 341 3.54 0.20 -6.95
N SER A 342 2.56 1.10 -7.03
CA SER A 342 1.21 0.80 -7.52
C SER A 342 0.70 1.87 -8.48
N SER A 343 -0.14 1.46 -9.43
CA SER A 343 -0.82 2.38 -10.35
C SER A 343 -2.01 3.02 -9.65
N ILE A 344 -2.12 4.36 -9.69
CA ILE A 344 -3.22 5.11 -9.08
C ILE A 344 -4.05 5.91 -10.09
N GLY A 345 -3.68 5.89 -11.37
CA GLY A 345 -4.40 6.54 -12.45
C GLY A 345 -3.74 6.25 -13.80
N ALA A 346 -4.30 6.84 -14.86
CA ALA A 346 -3.66 6.79 -16.18
C ALA A 346 -2.31 7.50 -16.11
N ASN A 347 -1.23 6.77 -16.39
CA ASN A 347 0.16 7.25 -16.37
C ASN A 347 0.66 7.77 -15.02
N ILE A 348 -0.01 7.48 -13.90
CA ILE A 348 0.43 7.91 -12.56
C ILE A 348 0.64 6.68 -11.69
N ARG A 349 1.84 6.58 -11.12
CA ARG A 349 2.22 5.56 -10.15
C ARG A 349 2.58 6.19 -8.81
N ARG A 350 2.46 5.38 -7.76
CA ARG A 350 2.72 5.76 -6.37
C ARG A 350 3.69 4.77 -5.76
N ILE A 351 4.80 5.32 -5.27
CA ILE A 351 5.72 4.63 -4.38
C ILE A 351 5.42 5.01 -2.94
N GLU A 352 5.29 4.02 -2.06
CA GLU A 352 5.37 4.22 -0.62
C GLU A 352 6.67 3.63 -0.10
N ALA A 353 7.38 4.39 0.74
CA ALA A 353 8.68 4.00 1.25
C ALA A 353 8.90 4.54 2.67
N ILE A 354 9.85 3.92 3.36
CA ILE A 354 10.22 4.21 4.75
C ILE A 354 11.74 4.30 4.86
N THR A 355 12.23 5.09 5.82
CA THR A 355 13.66 5.25 6.07
C THR A 355 14.06 5.05 7.53
N GLY A 356 15.37 5.02 7.79
CA GLY A 356 15.95 5.02 9.13
C GLY A 356 15.41 3.89 10.02
N ILE A 357 14.96 4.25 11.22
CA ILE A 357 14.48 3.28 12.21
C ILE A 357 13.21 2.54 11.76
N HIS A 358 12.34 3.19 10.99
CA HIS A 358 11.12 2.57 10.49
C HIS A 358 11.45 1.48 9.48
N ALA A 359 12.41 1.74 8.58
CA ALA A 359 12.91 0.74 7.63
C ALA A 359 13.60 -0.44 8.34
N TYR A 360 14.43 -0.17 9.36
CA TYR A 360 15.02 -1.23 10.18
C TYR A 360 13.95 -2.10 10.84
N ASN A 361 12.96 -1.49 11.51
CA ASN A 361 11.89 -2.21 12.21
C ASN A 361 11.08 -3.08 11.25
N TYR A 362 10.80 -2.58 10.03
CA TYR A 362 10.13 -3.35 9.00
C TYR A 362 10.96 -4.57 8.58
N LEU A 363 12.24 -4.39 8.27
CA LEU A 363 13.14 -5.47 7.86
C LEU A 363 13.33 -6.53 8.96
N ALA A 364 13.51 -6.09 10.21
CA ALA A 364 13.58 -6.98 11.36
C ALA A 364 12.26 -7.77 11.56
N GLY A 365 11.11 -7.15 11.29
CA GLY A 365 9.82 -7.84 11.30
C GLY A 365 9.72 -8.92 10.21
N GLN A 366 10.20 -8.64 8.99
CA GLN A 366 10.23 -9.62 7.90
C GLN A 366 11.18 -10.79 8.22
N ASP A 367 12.36 -10.52 8.77
CA ASP A 367 13.31 -11.54 9.21
C ASP A 367 12.71 -12.45 10.29
N LYS A 368 11.96 -11.88 11.24
CA LYS A 368 11.25 -12.65 12.27
C LYS A 368 10.22 -13.60 11.65
N ILE A 369 9.40 -13.13 10.72
CA ILE A 369 8.40 -13.96 10.02
C ILE A 369 9.09 -15.10 9.26
N LEU A 370 10.20 -14.81 8.56
CA LEU A 370 10.96 -15.82 7.84
C LEU A 370 11.53 -16.90 8.78
N LYS A 371 12.05 -16.50 9.95
CA LYS A 371 12.52 -17.42 10.98
C LYS A 371 11.40 -18.27 11.57
N GLU A 372 10.21 -17.69 11.79
CA GLU A 372 9.03 -18.43 12.25
C GLU A 372 8.60 -19.49 11.21
N ILE A 373 8.58 -19.15 9.92
CA ILE A 373 8.27 -20.10 8.83
C ILE A 373 9.34 -21.19 8.72
N SER A 374 10.61 -20.81 8.77
CA SER A 374 11.78 -21.69 8.77
C SER A 374 11.70 -22.72 9.90
N ALA A 375 11.32 -22.29 11.11
CA ALA A 375 11.11 -23.17 12.25
C ALA A 375 9.89 -24.10 12.07
N LEU A 376 8.77 -23.60 11.53
CA LEU A 376 7.57 -24.42 11.26
C LEU A 376 7.82 -25.50 10.20
N LEU A 377 8.68 -25.22 9.23
CA LEU A 377 9.04 -26.14 8.16
C LEU A 377 10.26 -27.02 8.50
N GLU A 378 10.92 -26.78 9.63
CA GLU A 378 12.14 -27.44 10.08
C GLU A 378 13.28 -27.39 9.03
N VAL A 379 13.43 -26.25 8.36
CA VAL A 379 14.47 -26.03 7.33
C VAL A 379 15.13 -24.67 7.52
N GLU A 380 16.34 -24.51 6.97
CA GLU A 380 17.02 -23.21 6.92
C GLU A 380 16.22 -22.19 6.06
N SER A 381 16.37 -20.90 6.35
CA SER A 381 15.64 -19.82 5.65
C SER A 381 15.85 -19.83 4.13
N SER A 382 17.02 -20.26 3.66
CA SER A 382 17.34 -20.42 2.22
C SER A 382 16.58 -21.56 1.54
N GLN A 383 16.10 -22.54 2.32
CA GLN A 383 15.41 -23.74 1.84
C GLN A 383 13.89 -23.67 1.99
N VAL A 384 13.36 -22.60 2.62
CA VAL A 384 11.92 -22.40 2.82
C VAL A 384 11.15 -22.51 1.50
N LYS A 385 11.66 -21.89 0.42
CA LYS A 385 11.01 -21.93 -0.89
C LYS A 385 10.92 -23.34 -1.46
N SER A 386 12.03 -24.07 -1.51
CA SER A 386 12.06 -25.43 -2.06
C SER A 386 11.21 -26.38 -1.22
N LYS A 387 11.28 -26.29 0.12
CA LYS A 387 10.46 -27.11 1.01
C LYS A 387 8.96 -26.87 0.80
N LEU A 388 8.56 -25.62 0.58
CA LEU A 388 7.17 -25.27 0.29
C LEU A 388 6.71 -25.83 -1.08
N GLU A 389 7.58 -25.81 -2.09
CA GLU A 389 7.33 -26.43 -3.39
C GLU A 389 7.17 -27.95 -3.26
N ASP A 390 8.05 -28.62 -2.52
CA ASP A 390 7.97 -30.05 -2.22
C ASP A 390 6.68 -30.42 -1.49
N LEU A 391 6.28 -29.63 -0.47
CA LEU A 391 5.04 -29.85 0.26
C LEU A 391 3.80 -29.69 -0.62
N LYS A 392 3.80 -28.72 -1.55
CA LYS A 392 2.70 -28.57 -2.52
C LYS A 392 2.60 -29.76 -3.47
N ILE A 393 3.73 -30.29 -3.93
CA ILE A 393 3.77 -31.48 -4.79
C ILE A 393 3.27 -32.70 -4.00
N ALA A 394 3.75 -32.90 -2.77
CA ALA A 394 3.32 -33.99 -1.91
C ALA A 394 1.83 -33.92 -1.59
N ALA A 395 1.29 -32.73 -1.29
CA ALA A 395 -0.14 -32.53 -1.04
C ALA A 395 -0.99 -32.94 -2.24
N ARG A 396 -0.63 -32.52 -3.46
CA ARG A 396 -1.33 -32.94 -4.68
C ARG A 396 -1.28 -34.45 -4.88
N LYS A 397 -0.11 -35.07 -4.65
CA LYS A 397 0.03 -36.53 -4.76
C LYS A 397 -0.85 -37.26 -3.74
N PHE A 398 -0.90 -36.79 -2.49
CA PHE A 398 -1.79 -37.39 -1.48
C PHE A 398 -3.26 -37.23 -1.84
N GLU A 399 -3.66 -36.10 -2.43
CA GLU A 399 -5.03 -35.92 -2.94
C GLU A 399 -5.35 -36.92 -4.07
N GLU A 400 -4.42 -37.13 -5.01
CA GLU A 400 -4.57 -38.14 -6.08
C GLU A 400 -4.67 -39.56 -5.52
N ASP A 401 -3.76 -39.94 -4.62
CA ASP A 401 -3.74 -41.26 -3.98
C ASP A 401 -5.04 -41.52 -3.17
N LEU A 402 -5.54 -40.50 -2.46
CA LEU A 402 -6.81 -40.57 -1.75
C LEU A 402 -7.99 -40.79 -2.70
N ASN A 403 -8.04 -40.09 -3.83
CA ASN A 403 -9.08 -40.29 -4.83
C ASN A 403 -9.06 -41.71 -5.41
N ILE A 404 -7.87 -42.26 -5.70
CA ILE A 404 -7.73 -43.64 -6.20
C ILE A 404 -8.23 -44.66 -5.16
N LEU A 405 -7.85 -44.48 -3.89
CA LEU A 405 -8.29 -45.37 -2.81
C LEU A 405 -9.81 -45.28 -2.57
N GLN A 406 -10.38 -44.07 -2.66
CA GLN A 406 -11.82 -43.84 -2.57
C GLN A 406 -12.58 -44.60 -3.67
N VAL A 407 -12.15 -44.45 -4.93
CA VAL A 407 -12.76 -45.15 -6.06
C VAL A 407 -12.71 -46.66 -5.84
N LYS A 408 -11.56 -47.22 -5.42
CA LYS A 408 -11.42 -48.66 -5.15
C LYS A 408 -12.31 -49.16 -4.02
N ALA A 409 -12.39 -48.42 -2.90
CA ALA A 409 -13.21 -48.79 -1.75
C ALA A 409 -14.70 -48.79 -2.09
N LEU A 410 -15.18 -47.74 -2.77
CA LEU A 410 -16.57 -47.61 -3.19
C LEU A 410 -16.95 -48.62 -4.28
N LYS A 411 -16.04 -48.90 -5.23
CA LYS A 411 -16.20 -50.00 -6.18
C LYS A 411 -16.44 -51.32 -5.46
N LYS A 412 -15.61 -51.63 -4.45
CA LYS A 412 -15.75 -52.85 -3.64
C LYS A 412 -17.07 -52.88 -2.86
N GLU A 413 -17.48 -51.76 -2.27
CA GLU A 413 -18.77 -51.64 -1.57
C GLU A 413 -19.94 -51.93 -2.50
N ILE A 414 -19.96 -51.28 -3.67
CA ILE A 414 -21.02 -51.46 -4.67
C ILE A 414 -21.04 -52.92 -5.11
N LEU A 415 -19.92 -53.50 -5.53
CA LEU A 415 -19.90 -54.91 -5.95
C LEU A 415 -20.39 -55.86 -4.85
N SER A 416 -19.96 -55.65 -3.60
CA SER A 416 -20.36 -56.48 -2.46
C SER A 416 -21.85 -56.34 -2.12
N ARG A 417 -22.41 -55.12 -2.09
CA ARG A 417 -23.85 -54.90 -1.83
C ARG A 417 -24.73 -55.53 -2.90
N PHE A 418 -24.23 -55.62 -4.13
CA PHE A 418 -24.94 -56.23 -5.25
C PHE A 418 -24.68 -57.74 -5.39
N GLY A 419 -23.95 -58.36 -4.46
CA GLY A 419 -23.65 -59.80 -4.47
C GLY A 419 -22.80 -60.24 -5.65
N ILE A 420 -22.04 -59.32 -6.25
CA ILE A 420 -21.14 -59.58 -7.37
C ILE A 420 -19.78 -59.95 -6.78
N ASP A 421 -19.64 -61.22 -6.38
CA ASP A 421 -18.34 -61.75 -5.98
C ASP A 421 -17.44 -61.87 -7.23
N MET A 422 -16.45 -60.99 -7.33
CA MET A 422 -15.33 -61.15 -8.27
C MET A 422 -14.36 -62.23 -7.79
N ILE A 423 -14.86 -63.37 -7.30
CA ILE A 423 -14.06 -64.56 -7.04
C ILE A 423 -14.22 -65.45 -8.27
N ASN A 424 -13.38 -65.19 -9.28
CA ASN A 424 -12.82 -66.12 -10.26
C ASN A 424 -12.55 -65.42 -11.59
N SER A 425 -11.48 -64.63 -11.62
CA SER A 425 -10.63 -64.59 -12.81
C SER A 425 -9.90 -65.94 -12.91
N GLY A 426 -10.62 -66.95 -13.39
CA GLY A 426 -10.15 -68.32 -13.56
C GLY A 426 -11.26 -69.14 -14.21
N ALA A 427 -10.97 -69.72 -15.36
CA ALA A 427 -11.90 -70.48 -16.19
C ALA A 427 -12.72 -71.52 -15.42
N ASP A 428 -13.94 -71.74 -15.89
CA ASP A 428 -14.88 -72.82 -15.56
C ASP A 428 -15.39 -72.92 -14.12
N ALA A 429 -16.65 -72.50 -13.93
CA ALA A 429 -17.73 -73.32 -13.35
C ALA A 429 -18.90 -72.41 -12.94
N GLY A 430 -20.12 -72.79 -13.34
CA GLY A 430 -21.35 -72.03 -13.12
C GLY A 430 -21.59 -71.66 -11.66
N ALA A 431 -21.85 -70.37 -11.42
CA ALA A 431 -22.25 -69.85 -10.13
C ALA A 431 -23.75 -69.51 -10.16
N SER A 432 -24.54 -70.22 -9.37
CA SER A 432 -25.87 -69.78 -8.97
C SER A 432 -25.72 -68.58 -8.04
N ALA A 433 -26.01 -67.38 -8.54
CA ALA A 433 -26.11 -66.18 -7.72
C ALA A 433 -27.46 -66.15 -7.02
N SER A 434 -27.48 -66.28 -5.69
CA SER A 434 -28.66 -66.00 -4.88
C SER A 434 -28.88 -64.48 -4.84
N ALA A 435 -29.90 -64.04 -5.57
CA ALA A 435 -30.29 -62.65 -5.74
C ALA A 435 -30.73 -61.97 -4.44
N SER A 436 -30.20 -60.77 -4.18
CA SER A 436 -30.96 -59.64 -3.64
C SER A 436 -30.15 -58.34 -3.72
N ALA A 437 -30.15 -57.66 -4.87
CA ALA A 437 -30.10 -56.18 -5.00
C ALA A 437 -29.95 -55.70 -6.47
N GLY A 438 -29.44 -56.52 -7.39
CA GLY A 438 -29.46 -56.21 -8.83
C GLY A 438 -30.74 -56.72 -9.50
N THR A 439 -31.42 -55.89 -10.30
CA THR A 439 -32.51 -56.37 -11.16
C THR A 439 -31.91 -56.87 -12.47
N GLN A 440 -31.61 -58.17 -12.58
CA GLN A 440 -31.36 -58.79 -13.88
C GLN A 440 -32.69 -58.80 -14.66
N ILE A 441 -32.68 -58.26 -15.88
CA ILE A 441 -33.81 -58.36 -16.82
C ILE A 441 -33.33 -59.14 -18.04
N GLY A 442 -33.85 -60.36 -18.19
CA GLY A 442 -33.42 -61.30 -19.24
C GLY A 442 -31.98 -61.78 -19.06
N ASP A 443 -31.54 -62.67 -19.94
CA ASP A 443 -30.25 -63.39 -19.81
C ASP A 443 -28.99 -62.51 -19.97
N GLU A 444 -29.06 -61.18 -20.13
CA GLU A 444 -27.85 -60.41 -20.47
C GLU A 444 -27.60 -59.04 -19.80
N VAL A 445 -28.55 -58.22 -19.31
CA VAL A 445 -28.24 -56.83 -18.85
C VAL A 445 -28.33 -56.62 -17.34
N THR A 446 -27.31 -56.00 -16.74
CA THR A 446 -27.21 -55.67 -15.31
C THR A 446 -27.49 -54.18 -15.06
N VAL A 447 -28.46 -53.87 -14.20
CA VAL A 447 -28.74 -52.48 -13.75
C VAL A 447 -28.34 -52.32 -12.29
N ILE A 448 -27.44 -51.37 -12.00
CA ILE A 448 -26.94 -51.05 -10.65
C ILE A 448 -27.34 -49.63 -10.28
N ASP A 449 -28.06 -49.48 -9.17
CA ASP A 449 -28.37 -48.18 -8.57
C ASP A 449 -27.69 -48.00 -7.22
N PHE A 450 -26.96 -46.90 -7.01
CA PHE A 450 -26.28 -46.63 -5.76
C PHE A 450 -26.50 -45.20 -5.29
N ASP A 451 -27.07 -45.07 -4.09
CA ASP A 451 -27.25 -43.82 -3.37
C ASP A 451 -26.07 -43.62 -2.41
N PHE A 452 -25.11 -42.78 -2.83
CA PHE A 452 -23.91 -42.45 -2.05
C PHE A 452 -24.23 -41.75 -0.73
N THR A 453 -25.43 -41.20 -0.54
CA THR A 453 -25.85 -40.66 0.77
C THR A 453 -25.96 -41.75 1.84
N ARG A 454 -26.04 -43.02 1.42
CA ARG A 454 -26.14 -44.22 2.26
C ARG A 454 -24.88 -45.08 2.22
N SER A 455 -23.79 -44.58 1.65
CA SER A 455 -22.51 -45.31 1.66
C SER A 455 -21.98 -45.44 3.09
N GLU A 456 -21.34 -46.56 3.39
CA GLU A 456 -20.58 -46.75 4.64
C GLU A 456 -19.35 -45.82 4.68
N PHE A 457 -18.85 -45.44 3.51
CA PHE A 457 -17.80 -44.46 3.36
C PHE A 457 -18.40 -43.05 3.33
N LYS A 458 -18.37 -42.38 4.48
CA LYS A 458 -18.80 -40.96 4.64
C LYS A 458 -17.79 -39.96 4.04
N LEU A 459 -17.23 -40.28 2.88
CA LEU A 459 -16.27 -39.43 2.20
C LEU A 459 -17.00 -38.41 1.32
N LYS A 460 -16.37 -37.26 1.07
CA LYS A 460 -16.91 -36.28 0.11
C LYS A 460 -16.70 -36.84 -1.29
N ILE A 461 -17.80 -37.23 -1.93
CA ILE A 461 -17.81 -37.80 -3.28
C ILE A 461 -18.45 -36.77 -4.19
N ASP A 462 -17.66 -36.18 -5.07
CA ASP A 462 -18.17 -35.27 -6.09
C ASP A 462 -18.67 -36.03 -7.34
N ALA A 463 -19.19 -35.29 -8.31
CA ALA A 463 -19.69 -35.87 -9.55
C ALA A 463 -18.59 -36.53 -10.39
N GLN A 464 -17.37 -36.00 -10.33
CA GLN A 464 -16.25 -36.55 -11.10
C GLN A 464 -15.85 -37.91 -10.54
N THR A 465 -15.72 -38.03 -9.22
CA THR A 465 -15.42 -39.31 -8.55
C THR A 465 -16.52 -40.34 -8.79
N MET A 466 -17.80 -39.96 -8.75
CA MET A 466 -18.90 -40.86 -9.12
C MET A 466 -18.79 -41.36 -10.56
N GLY A 467 -18.40 -40.49 -11.50
CA GLY A 467 -18.15 -40.89 -12.90
C GLY A 467 -16.98 -41.87 -13.03
N LEU A 468 -15.87 -41.64 -12.33
CA LEU A 468 -14.71 -42.55 -12.31
C LEU A 468 -15.06 -43.93 -11.72
N ILE A 469 -15.86 -43.97 -10.65
CA ILE A 469 -16.41 -45.22 -10.11
C ILE A 469 -17.25 -45.94 -11.16
N GLY A 470 -18.03 -45.18 -11.94
CA GLY A 470 -18.85 -45.71 -13.01
C GLY A 470 -18.02 -46.33 -14.13
N ASP A 471 -16.98 -45.65 -14.60
CA ASP A 471 -16.03 -46.17 -15.58
C ASP A 471 -15.37 -47.47 -15.09
N GLU A 472 -14.92 -47.52 -13.82
CA GLU A 472 -14.33 -48.70 -13.19
C GLU A 472 -15.28 -49.90 -13.11
N LEU A 473 -16.58 -49.64 -12.88
CA LEU A 473 -17.62 -50.68 -12.88
C LEU A 473 -17.97 -51.13 -14.30
N VAL A 474 -18.10 -50.21 -15.27
CA VAL A 474 -18.28 -50.57 -16.68
C VAL A 474 -17.12 -51.47 -17.16
N ASN A 475 -15.90 -51.13 -16.79
CA ASN A 475 -14.71 -51.93 -17.11
C ASN A 475 -14.73 -53.32 -16.43
N ALA A 476 -15.17 -53.41 -15.17
CA ALA A 476 -15.30 -54.69 -14.47
C ALA A 476 -16.29 -55.66 -15.15
N PHE A 477 -17.23 -55.11 -15.93
CA PHE A 477 -18.19 -55.86 -16.75
C PHE A 477 -17.75 -56.00 -18.23
N ASN A 478 -16.44 -55.88 -18.51
CA ASN A 478 -15.88 -55.95 -19.86
C ASN A 478 -16.50 -54.94 -20.85
N GLY A 479 -17.02 -53.83 -20.34
CA GLY A 479 -17.61 -52.75 -21.15
C GLY A 479 -18.93 -53.11 -21.83
N LYS A 480 -19.65 -54.13 -21.34
CA LYS A 480 -20.92 -54.60 -21.94
C LYS A 480 -22.02 -54.76 -20.90
N ASN A 481 -23.26 -54.70 -21.39
CA ASN A 481 -24.44 -55.16 -20.68
C ASN A 481 -24.63 -54.57 -19.25
N ILE A 482 -24.23 -53.31 -19.02
CA ILE A 482 -24.36 -52.67 -17.72
C ILE A 482 -24.91 -51.26 -17.80
N PHE A 483 -25.85 -50.94 -16.91
CA PHE A 483 -26.38 -49.60 -16.69
C PHE A 483 -26.23 -49.20 -15.22
N LEU A 484 -25.71 -48.01 -14.96
CA LEU A 484 -25.40 -47.47 -13.65
C LEU A 484 -26.23 -46.22 -13.37
N ILE A 485 -26.75 -46.13 -12.14
CA ILE A 485 -27.53 -45.00 -11.62
C ILE A 485 -26.93 -44.58 -10.28
N PHE A 486 -26.25 -43.44 -10.23
CA PHE A 486 -25.54 -42.98 -9.04
C PHE A 486 -26.12 -41.68 -8.51
N GLY A 487 -26.61 -41.68 -7.28
CA GLY A 487 -27.16 -40.49 -6.63
C GLY A 487 -26.29 -40.01 -5.47
N ASN A 488 -26.15 -38.70 -5.31
CA ASN A 488 -25.54 -38.09 -4.13
C ASN A 488 -26.14 -36.70 -3.83
N ILE A 489 -25.89 -36.17 -2.62
CA ILE A 489 -26.16 -34.77 -2.26
C ILE A 489 -24.83 -34.04 -2.07
N ILE A 490 -24.52 -33.14 -3.00
CA ILE A 490 -23.28 -32.35 -3.00
C ILE A 490 -23.64 -30.90 -2.67
N SER A 491 -23.09 -30.36 -1.58
CA SER A 491 -23.36 -28.98 -1.14
C SER A 491 -24.86 -28.67 -1.06
N ALA A 492 -25.63 -29.57 -0.44
CA ALA A 492 -27.09 -29.54 -0.29
C ALA A 492 -27.91 -29.67 -1.59
N LYS A 493 -27.29 -29.92 -2.75
CA LYS A 493 -27.98 -30.13 -4.03
C LYS A 493 -27.93 -31.61 -4.45
N PRO A 494 -29.04 -32.19 -4.92
CA PRO A 494 -29.02 -33.54 -5.48
C PRO A 494 -28.27 -33.56 -6.81
N VAL A 495 -27.43 -34.57 -6.97
CA VAL A 495 -26.73 -34.89 -8.21
C VAL A 495 -26.99 -36.36 -8.52
N LEU A 496 -27.35 -36.64 -9.78
CA LEU A 496 -27.54 -37.99 -10.31
C LEU A 496 -26.63 -38.19 -11.52
N ILE A 497 -25.95 -39.33 -11.61
CA ILE A 497 -25.18 -39.77 -12.78
C ILE A 497 -25.83 -41.02 -13.35
N LEU A 498 -25.99 -41.01 -14.67
CA LEU A 498 -26.46 -42.14 -15.45
C LEU A 498 -25.35 -42.55 -16.40
N GLN A 499 -24.96 -43.82 -16.38
CA GLN A 499 -23.90 -44.31 -17.24
C GLN A 499 -24.27 -45.69 -17.79
N SER A 500 -24.01 -45.91 -19.07
CA SER A 500 -24.31 -47.17 -19.74
C SER A 500 -23.11 -47.68 -20.51
N SER A 501 -23.01 -49.00 -20.65
CA SER A 501 -22.13 -49.61 -21.63
C SER A 501 -22.66 -49.34 -23.06
N LYS A 502 -21.73 -49.19 -24.01
CA LYS A 502 -22.05 -48.69 -25.36
C LYS A 502 -22.98 -49.62 -26.16
N ASP A 503 -22.96 -50.92 -25.86
CA ASP A 503 -23.82 -51.94 -26.47
C ASP A 503 -25.31 -51.78 -26.09
N LEU A 504 -25.62 -51.02 -25.05
CA LEU A 504 -27.00 -50.71 -24.68
C LEU A 504 -27.60 -49.56 -25.50
N ILE A 505 -26.77 -48.73 -26.14
CA ILE A 505 -27.27 -47.59 -26.94
C ILE A 505 -28.09 -48.07 -28.14
N PRO A 506 -27.63 -49.04 -28.96
CA PRO A 506 -28.45 -49.62 -30.03
C PRO A 506 -29.71 -50.32 -29.53
N LYS A 507 -29.73 -50.78 -28.26
CA LYS A 507 -30.92 -51.35 -27.59
C LYS A 507 -31.92 -50.28 -27.12
N GLY A 508 -31.71 -49.01 -27.48
CA GLY A 508 -32.62 -47.90 -27.19
C GLY A 508 -32.30 -47.11 -25.92
N ILE A 509 -31.27 -47.49 -25.17
CA ILE A 509 -30.85 -46.75 -23.98
C ILE A 509 -30.17 -45.44 -24.35
N ASN A 510 -30.64 -44.34 -23.77
CA ASN A 510 -30.03 -43.02 -23.93
C ASN A 510 -29.99 -42.29 -22.58
N CYS A 511 -28.81 -42.26 -21.96
CA CYS A 511 -28.60 -41.61 -20.67
C CYS A 511 -29.01 -40.12 -20.68
N SER A 512 -28.75 -39.39 -21.78
CA SER A 512 -29.13 -37.97 -21.86
C SER A 512 -30.64 -37.75 -21.88
N ALA A 513 -31.41 -38.64 -22.52
CA ALA A 513 -32.87 -38.53 -22.53
C ALA A 513 -33.44 -38.80 -21.13
N ILE A 514 -33.00 -39.88 -20.48
CA ILE A 514 -33.41 -40.26 -19.13
C ILE A 514 -33.01 -39.16 -18.12
N ALA A 515 -31.82 -38.59 -18.26
CA ALA A 515 -31.32 -37.50 -17.43
C ALA A 515 -32.19 -36.23 -17.50
N LYS A 516 -32.73 -35.88 -18.69
CA LYS A 516 -33.61 -34.71 -18.84
C LYS A 516 -34.90 -34.88 -18.05
N ASP A 517 -35.49 -36.07 -18.06
CA ASP A 517 -36.74 -36.34 -17.34
C ASP A 517 -36.51 -36.53 -15.84
N ALA A 518 -35.42 -37.19 -15.43
CA ALA A 518 -34.99 -37.24 -14.04
C ALA A 518 -34.67 -35.84 -13.47
N GLY A 519 -34.14 -34.93 -14.29
CA GLY A 519 -33.88 -33.54 -13.90
C GLY A 519 -35.14 -32.78 -13.52
N LYS A 520 -36.25 -32.99 -14.23
CA LYS A 520 -37.55 -32.38 -13.88
C LYS A 520 -38.01 -32.79 -12.49
N ILE A 521 -37.79 -34.05 -12.10
CA ILE A 521 -38.13 -34.59 -10.77
C ILE A 521 -37.31 -33.89 -9.68
N LEU A 522 -36.03 -33.62 -9.93
CA LEU A 522 -35.14 -32.92 -9.01
C LEU A 522 -35.31 -31.39 -9.01
N LYS A 523 -36.27 -30.85 -9.76
CA LYS A 523 -36.44 -29.41 -10.04
C LYS A 523 -35.16 -28.78 -10.62
N GLY A 524 -34.56 -29.45 -11.58
CA GLY A 524 -33.38 -28.97 -12.30
C GLY A 524 -33.29 -29.52 -13.71
N GLY A 525 -32.07 -29.77 -14.15
CA GLY A 525 -31.77 -30.16 -15.53
C GLY A 525 -30.77 -31.29 -15.59
N GLY A 526 -30.82 -32.06 -16.69
CA GLY A 526 -29.87 -33.12 -16.98
C GLY A 526 -29.41 -33.09 -18.43
N GLY A 527 -28.15 -33.46 -18.65
CA GLY A 527 -27.51 -33.41 -19.96
C GLY A 527 -26.26 -34.27 -20.03
N GLY A 528 -25.87 -34.63 -21.24
CA GLY A 528 -24.70 -35.47 -21.49
C GLY A 528 -24.76 -36.15 -22.85
N LYS A 529 -24.02 -37.23 -22.98
CA LYS A 529 -23.98 -38.11 -24.15
C LYS A 529 -24.95 -39.30 -23.97
N PRO A 530 -25.25 -40.06 -25.04
CA PRO A 530 -26.06 -41.26 -24.93
C PRO A 530 -25.54 -42.30 -23.93
N GLU A 531 -24.22 -42.43 -23.78
CA GLU A 531 -23.53 -43.35 -22.86
C GLU A 531 -23.39 -42.82 -21.43
N PHE A 532 -23.43 -41.49 -21.22
CA PHE A 532 -23.16 -40.86 -19.93
C PHE A 532 -23.90 -39.54 -19.80
N ALA A 533 -24.64 -39.34 -18.73
CA ALA A 533 -25.30 -38.08 -18.44
C ALA A 533 -25.31 -37.74 -16.95
N GLN A 534 -25.31 -36.44 -16.68
CA GLN A 534 -25.38 -35.90 -15.33
C GLN A 534 -26.66 -35.09 -15.16
N VAL A 535 -27.26 -35.18 -13.99
CA VAL A 535 -28.44 -34.45 -13.57
C VAL A 535 -28.12 -33.67 -12.30
N GLY A 536 -28.52 -32.40 -12.26
CA GLY A 536 -28.49 -31.59 -11.06
C GLY A 536 -29.86 -31.01 -10.77
N GLY A 537 -30.15 -30.76 -9.49
CA GLY A 537 -31.40 -30.14 -9.07
C GLY A 537 -31.28 -29.31 -7.81
N SER A 538 -32.41 -28.74 -7.38
CA SER A 538 -32.51 -27.95 -6.15
C SER A 538 -33.22 -28.68 -5.01
N ASP A 539 -33.93 -29.79 -5.30
CA ASP A 539 -34.77 -30.50 -4.33
C ASP A 539 -34.18 -31.86 -3.94
N SER A 540 -33.37 -31.89 -2.89
CA SER A 540 -32.68 -33.10 -2.42
C SER A 540 -33.62 -34.18 -1.90
N SER A 541 -34.84 -33.83 -1.47
CA SER A 541 -35.86 -34.78 -1.02
C SER A 541 -36.36 -35.70 -2.13
N MET A 542 -36.15 -35.32 -3.39
CA MET A 542 -36.60 -36.06 -4.57
C MET A 542 -35.54 -36.99 -5.14
N LEU A 543 -34.34 -37.10 -4.54
CA LEU A 543 -33.24 -37.93 -5.05
C LEU A 543 -33.64 -39.39 -5.23
N SER A 544 -34.24 -40.02 -4.21
CA SER A 544 -34.72 -41.41 -4.28
C SER A 544 -35.72 -41.62 -5.42
N LYS A 545 -36.67 -40.67 -5.59
CA LYS A 545 -37.66 -40.74 -6.67
C LYS A 545 -37.03 -40.63 -8.06
N ALA A 546 -35.99 -39.82 -8.21
CA ALA A 546 -35.26 -39.69 -9.47
C ALA A 546 -34.45 -40.96 -9.81
N ILE A 547 -33.87 -41.63 -8.80
CA ILE A 547 -33.22 -42.95 -8.95
C ILE A 547 -34.26 -43.98 -9.40
N ASP A 548 -35.39 -44.10 -8.69
CA ASP A 548 -36.45 -45.06 -8.99
C ASP A 548 -37.06 -44.86 -10.39
N TYR A 549 -37.27 -43.60 -10.79
CA TYR A 549 -37.73 -43.24 -12.12
C TYR A 549 -36.73 -43.70 -13.19
N SER A 550 -35.45 -43.38 -13.01
CA SER A 550 -34.40 -43.73 -13.98
C SER A 550 -34.29 -45.24 -14.13
N LYS A 551 -34.35 -45.98 -13.01
CA LYS A 551 -34.37 -47.44 -13.00
C LYS A 551 -35.57 -47.97 -13.77
N SER A 552 -36.79 -47.54 -13.41
CA SER A 552 -38.02 -47.99 -14.07
C SER A 552 -38.00 -47.73 -15.57
N LYS A 553 -37.48 -46.59 -16.01
CA LYS A 553 -37.42 -46.23 -17.44
C LYS A 553 -36.46 -47.12 -18.21
N VAL A 554 -35.31 -47.47 -17.64
CA VAL A 554 -34.36 -48.42 -18.23
C VAL A 554 -35.01 -49.81 -18.35
N LEU A 555 -35.69 -50.28 -17.31
CA LEU A 555 -36.37 -51.57 -17.33
C LEU A 555 -37.54 -51.62 -18.33
N GLU A 556 -38.21 -50.50 -18.59
CA GLU A 556 -39.25 -50.38 -19.63
C GLU A 556 -38.66 -50.49 -21.05
N ILE A 557 -37.50 -49.89 -21.29
CA ILE A 557 -36.83 -49.91 -22.61
C ILE A 557 -36.24 -51.29 -22.93
N LEU A 558 -35.81 -52.04 -21.90
CA LEU A 558 -35.20 -53.36 -22.04
C LEU A 558 -36.20 -54.54 -22.07
N ARG A 559 -37.50 -54.27 -21.89
CA ARG A 559 -38.61 -55.24 -22.05
C ARG A 559 -39.17 -55.16 -23.45
#